data_AF-A0A8T4U0K9-F1
#
_entry.id   AF-A0A8T4U0K9-F1
#
_cell.length_a   1.000
_cell.length_b   1.000
_cell.length_c   1.000
_cell.angle_alpha   90.00
_cell.angle_beta   90.00
_cell.angle_gamma   90.00
#
_symmetry.space_group_name_H-M   'P 1'
#
loop_
_entity.id
_entity.type
_entity.pdbx_description
1 polymer ?
#
loop_
_entity_poly.entity_id
_entity_poly.type
_entity_poly.pdbx_seq_one_letter_code
_entity_poly.pdbx_strand_id
1 'polypeptide(L)' 'MTALKYKELKSLNSADLKNKLSELKKELMKDNAQIARGTTPKSAGKIRTAKKDIARICTVLREKELQEPKQVAK' A
#
# COMPACT_ATOMS: atom_id res chain seq x y z
N MET A 1 6.53 -3.39 -14.78
CA MET A 1 6.88 -4.22 -13.62
C MET A 1 7.89 -3.46 -12.79
N THR A 2 7.47 -2.83 -11.70
CA THR A 2 8.37 -2.29 -10.67
C THR A 2 7.63 -2.38 -9.36
N ALA A 3 7.81 -3.48 -8.63
CA ALA A 3 7.24 -3.66 -7.30
C ALA A 3 7.99 -2.76 -6.32
N LEU A 4 7.28 -2.00 -5.48
CA LEU A 4 7.89 -1.19 -4.42
C LEU A 4 8.85 -2.06 -3.60
N LYS A 5 10.14 -1.68 -3.56
CA LYS A 5 11.16 -2.46 -2.86
C LYS A 5 11.00 -2.21 -1.36
N TYR A 6 11.04 -3.29 -0.59
CA TYR A 6 10.91 -3.25 0.87
C TYR A 6 11.91 -2.29 1.53
N LYS A 7 13.13 -2.17 1.00
CA LYS A 7 14.15 -1.23 1.49
C LYS A 7 13.69 0.23 1.43
N GLU A 8 13.05 0.64 0.34
CA GLU A 8 12.54 2.01 0.17
C GLU A 8 11.38 2.29 1.13
N LEU A 9 10.51 1.30 1.35
CA LEU A 9 9.40 1.41 2.30
C LEU A 9 9.88 1.52 3.74
N LYS A 10 10.94 0.81 4.12
CA LYS A 10 11.50 0.85 5.47
C LYS A 10 12.16 2.20 5.79
N SER A 11 12.85 2.79 4.81
CA SER A 11 13.51 4.10 4.91
C SER A 11 12.53 5.29 4.98
N LEU A 12 11.28 5.12 4.55
CA LEU A 12 10.26 6.20 4.59
C LEU A 12 9.65 6.35 5.99
N ASN A 13 9.22 7.57 6.32
CA ASN A 13 8.56 7.84 7.60
C ASN A 13 7.16 7.22 7.66
N SER A 14 6.63 6.98 8.87
CA SER A 14 5.30 6.41 9.08
C SER A 14 4.18 7.27 8.46
N ALA A 15 4.34 8.59 8.48
CA ALA A 15 3.44 9.53 7.82
C ALA A 15 3.45 9.38 6.28
N ASP A 16 4.63 9.29 5.67
CA ASP A 16 4.77 9.12 4.21
C ASP A 16 4.21 7.78 3.74
N LEU A 17 4.38 6.73 4.53
CA LEU A 17 3.80 5.42 4.28
C LEU A 17 2.27 5.47 4.28
N LYS A 18 1.66 6.20 5.22
CA LYS A 18 0.20 6.41 5.26
C LYS A 18 -0.30 7.22 4.07
N ASN A 19 0.44 8.26 3.66
CA ASN A 19 0.11 9.05 2.48
C ASN A 19 0.12 8.20 1.20
N LYS A 20 1.20 7.44 0.97
CA LYS A 20 1.29 6.49 -0.16
C LYS A 20 0.18 5.44 -0.15
N LEU A 21 -0.19 4.93 1.04
CA LEU A 21 -1.30 3.98 1.20
C LEU A 21 -2.62 4.60 0.72
N SER A 22 -2.88 5.86 1.08
CA SER A 22 -4.07 6.59 0.66
C SER A 22 -4.12 6.79 -0.86
N GLU A 23 -3.00 7.16 -1.47
CA GLU A 23 -2.90 7.32 -2.93
C GLU A 23 -3.16 6.00 -3.67
N LEU A 24 -2.49 4.91 -3.27
CA LEU A 24 -2.67 3.59 -3.89
C LEU A 24 -4.10 3.07 -3.75
N LYS A 25 -4.78 3.37 -2.62
CA LYS A 25 -6.21 3.03 -2.46
C LYS A 25 -7.10 3.85 -3.39
N LYS A 26 -6.82 5.13 -3.60
CA LYS A 26 -7.57 5.98 -4.54
C LYS A 26 -7.40 5.50 -5.98
N GLU A 27 -6.19 5.12 -6.38
CA GLU A 27 -5.96 4.51 -7.70
C GLU A 27 -6.75 3.20 -7.85
N LEU A 28 -6.70 2.33 -6.85
CA LEU A 28 -7.45 1.07 -6.86
C LEU A 28 -8.96 1.28 -6.95
N MET A 29 -9.50 2.32 -6.30
CA MET A 29 -10.91 2.71 -6.43
C MET A 29 -11.26 3.18 -7.84
N LYS A 30 -10.39 3.98 -8.48
CA LYS A 30 -10.59 4.41 -9.86
C LYS A 30 -10.57 3.23 -10.83
N ASP A 31 -9.61 2.32 -10.66
CA ASP A 31 -9.50 1.09 -11.45
C ASP A 31 -10.74 0.20 -11.25
N ASN A 32 -11.21 0.02 -10.02
CA ASN A 32 -12.44 -0.73 -9.74
C ASN A 32 -13.68 -0.06 -10.35
N ALA A 33 -13.77 1.28 -10.33
CA ALA A 33 -14.86 2.01 -10.96
C ALA A 33 -14.82 1.87 -12.49
N GLN A 34 -13.63 1.80 -13.09
CA GLN A 34 -13.47 1.53 -14.52
C GLN A 34 -13.91 0.09 -14.87
N ILE A 35 -13.58 -0.89 -14.02
CA ILE A 35 -14.05 -2.27 -14.17
C ILE A 35 -15.58 -2.35 -14.06
N ALA A 36 -16.16 -1.68 -13.06
CA ALA A 36 -17.61 -1.66 -12.84
C ALA A 36 -18.37 -1.04 -14.02
N ARG A 37 -17.77 -0.10 -14.75
CA ARG A 37 -18.32 0.50 -15.98
C ARG A 37 -18.27 -0.42 -17.19
N GLY A 38 -17.77 -1.66 -17.05
CA GLY A 38 -17.76 -2.66 -18.13
C GLY A 38 -16.64 -2.47 -19.15
N THR A 39 -15.74 -1.52 -18.95
CA THR A 39 -14.55 -1.39 -19.82
C THR A 39 -13.52 -2.46 -19.47
N THR A 40 -13.10 -3.24 -20.47
CA THR A 40 -12.09 -4.29 -20.31
C THR A 40 -10.82 -3.70 -19.71
N PRO A 41 -10.44 -4.07 -18.48
CA PRO A 41 -9.25 -3.50 -17.86
C PRO A 41 -8.02 -4.01 -18.63
N LYS A 42 -7.37 -3.13 -19.39
CA LYS A 42 -6.05 -3.38 -20.02
C LYS A 42 -4.95 -3.75 -19.01
N SER A 43 -5.24 -3.75 -17.71
CA SER A 43 -4.26 -3.66 -16.63
C SER A 43 -4.60 -4.50 -15.39
N ALA A 44 -5.18 -5.70 -15.54
CA ALA A 44 -5.38 -6.63 -14.41
C ALA A 44 -4.07 -6.91 -13.63
N GLY A 45 -2.93 -6.89 -14.33
CA GLY A 45 -1.60 -6.96 -13.71
C GLY A 45 -1.28 -5.79 -12.77
N LYS A 46 -1.75 -4.57 -13.08
CA LYS A 46 -1.50 -3.37 -12.26
C LYS A 46 -2.27 -3.41 -10.95
N ILE A 47 -3.51 -3.89 -10.97
CA ILE A 47 -4.34 -4.04 -9.76
C ILE A 47 -3.70 -5.05 -8.81
N ARG A 48 -3.20 -6.17 -9.34
CA ARG A 48 -2.50 -7.18 -8.53
C ARG A 48 -1.22 -6.63 -7.91
N THR A 49 -0.44 -5.81 -8.63
CA THR A 49 0.72 -5.13 -8.05
C THR A 49 0.33 -4.10 -7.00
N ALA A 50 -0.67 -3.26 -7.25
CA ALA A 50 -1.14 -2.26 -6.28
C ALA A 50 -1.61 -2.91 -4.97
N LYS A 51 -2.36 -4.02 -5.05
CA LYS A 51 -2.75 -4.80 -3.86
C LYS A 51 -1.53 -5.33 -3.08
N LYS A 52 -0.52 -5.85 -3.79
CA LYS A 52 0.72 -6.33 -3.15
C LYS A 52 1.50 -5.19 -2.51
N ASP A 53 1.56 -4.03 -3.16
CA ASP A 53 2.26 -2.86 -2.64
C ASP A 53 1.58 -2.31 -1.38
N ILE A 54 0.24 -2.23 -1.35
CA ILE A 54 -0.54 -1.91 -0.15
C ILE A 54 -0.22 -2.88 1.00
N ALA A 55 -0.21 -4.20 0.72
CA ALA A 55 0.10 -5.20 1.74
C ALA A 55 1.50 -5.03 2.32
N ARG A 56 2.50 -4.70 1.48
CA ARG A 56 3.87 -4.42 1.96
C ARG A 56 3.94 -3.17 2.83
N ILE A 57 3.25 -2.09 2.45
CA ILE A 57 3.20 -0.86 3.26
C ILE A 57 2.58 -1.14 4.63
N CYS A 58 1.45 -1.86 4.67
CA CYS A 58 0.83 -2.26 5.94
C CYS A 58 1.75 -3.12 6.80
N THR A 59 2.51 -4.02 6.18
CA THR A 59 3.49 -4.87 6.89
C THR A 59 4.59 -4.03 7.53
N VAL A 60 5.18 -3.07 6.80
CA VAL A 60 6.23 -2.20 7.33
C VAL A 60 5.69 -1.29 8.44
N LEU A 61 4.48 -0.75 8.28
CA LEU A 61 3.83 0.03 9.35
C LEU A 61 3.66 -0.83 10.61
N ARG A 62 3.22 -2.08 10.46
CA ARG A 62 3.05 -3.01 11.57
C ARG A 62 4.39 -3.39 12.22
N GLU A 63 5.43 -3.63 11.43
CA GLU A 63 6.78 -3.89 11.95
C GLU A 63 7.29 -2.71 12.77
N LYS A 64 7.07 -1.46 12.33
CA LYS A 64 7.41 -0.26 13.10
C LYS A 64 6.61 -0.16 14.40
N GLU A 65 5.31 -0.43 14.37
CA GLU A 65 4.46 -0.48 15.57
C GLU A 65 4.86 -1.57 16.57
N LEU A 66 5.41 -2.69 16.12
CA LEU A 66 5.93 -3.76 16.99
C LEU A 66 7.32 -3.45 17.54
N GLN A 67 8.13 -2.69 16.79
CA GLN A 67 9.49 -2.30 17.18
C GLN A 67 9.51 -1.11 18.13
N GLU A 68 8.55 -0.20 18.05
CA GLU A 68 8.27 0.69 19.16
C GLU A 68 7.61 -0.17 20.25
N PRO A 69 8.30 -0.52 21.35
CA PRO A 69 7.61 -1.13 22.47
C PRO A 69 6.55 -0.12 22.86
N LYS A 70 5.27 -0.48 22.65
CA LYS A 70 4.16 0.21 23.28
C LYS A 70 4.62 0.47 24.70
N GLN A 71 4.76 1.75 25.05
CA GLN A 71 4.93 2.13 26.44
C GLN A 71 3.89 1.33 27.19
N VAL A 72 4.40 0.41 28.01
CA VAL A 72 3.66 -0.42 28.93
C VAL A 72 2.60 0.49 29.52
N ALA A 73 1.34 0.24 29.18
CA ALA A 73 0.23 0.85 29.89
C ALA A 73 0.40 0.42 31.33
N LYS A 74 0.99 1.33 32.12
CA LYS A 74 1.14 1.27 33.55
C LYS A 74 -0.07 1.96 34.16
#